data_AF-F2JTE5-F1
#
_entry.id   AF-F2JTE5-F1
#
_cell.length_a   1.000
_cell.length_b   1.000
_cell.length_c   1.000
_cell.angle_alpha   90.00
_cell.angle_beta   90.00
_cell.angle_gamma   90.00
#
_symmetry.space_group_name_H-M   'P 1'
#
loop_
_entity.id
_entity.type
_entity.pdbx_description
1 polymer ?
#
loop_
_entity_poly.entity_id
_entity_poly.type
_entity_poly.pdbx_seq_one_letter_code
_entity_poly.pdbx_strand_id
1 'polypeptide(L)'
;MSSEHETQWLMFWNQAWLYADESWLAELGNSVKNKETSDVQLMRYPPFETRKVLGIEDAVPPKPGEALLQWLRMDITRCQYCLLLACDVVLKERIDVLNENVGHILLGAEMHELSSDIDKNAGSLEPHTVQESDEEKDAATENIIHSAMQNQSESLSSDARRWARHIAKALMPGIWNIESLKPLSASQIGLLLLKAWLSPPTWQRVQLRHSKSLVLSIESVPTPEIPIHRLNQLWYGVIWRSQVEGDQP
;
A
#
# COMPACT_ATOMS: atom_id res chain seq x y z
N MET A 1 14.47 0.52 28.86
CA MET A 1 13.57 0.62 27.69
C MET A 1 14.14 1.54 26.59
N SER A 2 14.76 2.70 26.89
CA SER A 2 15.30 3.60 25.84
C SER A 2 16.42 3.02 24.95
N SER A 3 17.26 2.11 25.46
CA SER A 3 18.44 1.61 24.73
C SER A 3 18.11 0.63 23.59
N GLU A 4 17.03 -0.14 23.73
CA GLU A 4 16.63 -1.14 22.73
C GLU A 4 16.05 -0.47 21.48
N HIS A 5 15.17 0.52 21.67
CA HIS A 5 14.61 1.31 20.58
C HIS A 5 15.69 2.09 19.81
N GLU A 6 16.66 2.64 20.52
CA GLU A 6 17.80 3.32 19.92
C GLU A 6 18.68 2.35 19.12
N THR A 7 18.95 1.16 19.66
CA THR A 7 19.70 0.11 18.96
C THR A 7 18.98 -0.33 17.68
N GLN A 8 17.67 -0.61 17.78
CA GLN A 8 16.86 -1.00 16.62
C GLN A 8 16.86 0.09 15.54
N TRP A 9 16.70 1.35 15.93
CA TRP A 9 16.76 2.46 15.00
C TRP A 9 18.12 2.58 14.31
N LEU A 10 19.21 2.48 15.05
CA LEU A 10 20.56 2.54 14.50
C LEU A 10 20.87 1.35 13.59
N MET A 11 20.40 0.15 13.93
CA MET A 11 20.51 -1.03 13.06
C MET A 11 19.75 -0.81 11.75
N PHE A 12 18.48 -0.43 11.82
CA PHE A 12 17.70 -0.10 10.63
C PHE A 12 18.36 1.01 9.80
N TRP A 13 18.84 2.07 10.44
CA TRP A 13 19.48 3.19 9.75
C TRP A 13 20.72 2.78 8.96
N ASN A 14 21.56 1.93 9.57
CA ASN A 14 22.85 1.54 8.99
C ASN A 14 22.73 0.34 8.05
N GLN A 15 21.69 -0.48 8.19
CA GLN A 15 21.52 -1.76 7.49
C GLN A 15 20.10 -1.93 6.92
N ALA A 16 19.51 -0.85 6.37
CA ALA A 16 18.14 -0.84 5.87
C ALA A 16 17.84 -1.93 4.83
N TRP A 17 18.85 -2.38 4.08
CA TRP A 17 18.71 -3.46 3.09
C TRP A 17 18.39 -4.82 3.68
N LEU A 18 18.64 -5.05 4.99
CA LEU A 18 18.18 -6.26 5.69
C LEU A 18 16.66 -6.33 5.80
N TYR A 19 15.97 -5.20 5.62
CA TYR A 19 14.52 -5.08 5.65
C TYR A 19 13.93 -4.87 4.26
N ALA A 20 14.77 -4.94 3.22
CA ALA A 20 14.33 -4.63 1.86
C ALA A 20 13.46 -5.75 1.28
N ASP A 21 12.47 -5.35 0.48
CA ASP A 21 11.72 -6.24 -0.38
C ASP A 21 12.66 -6.89 -1.41
N GLU A 22 12.37 -8.14 -1.77
CA GLU A 22 13.20 -8.96 -2.65
C GLU A 22 13.51 -8.29 -4.00
N SER A 23 12.59 -7.45 -4.48
CA SER A 23 12.75 -6.73 -5.75
C SER A 23 13.89 -5.69 -5.75
N TRP A 24 14.33 -5.21 -4.57
CA TRP A 24 15.51 -4.34 -4.45
C TRP A 24 16.81 -5.13 -4.46
N LEU A 25 16.79 -6.34 -3.90
CA LEU A 25 17.98 -7.17 -3.72
C LEU A 25 18.58 -7.64 -5.05
N ALA A 26 17.76 -7.71 -6.11
CA ALA A 26 18.22 -8.00 -7.47
C ALA A 26 19.30 -7.03 -7.98
N GLU A 27 19.37 -5.80 -7.46
CA GLU A 27 20.38 -4.80 -7.85
C GLU A 27 21.73 -5.02 -7.18
N LEU A 28 21.76 -5.72 -6.04
CA LEU A 28 22.99 -6.00 -5.29
C LEU A 28 23.85 -7.10 -5.93
N GLY A 29 23.44 -7.62 -7.08
CA GLY A 29 24.21 -8.52 -7.95
C GLY A 29 23.66 -9.94 -8.01
N ASN A 30 24.24 -10.75 -8.92
CA ASN A 30 23.75 -12.08 -9.29
C ASN A 30 23.67 -13.09 -8.12
N SER A 31 24.41 -12.87 -7.03
CA SER A 31 24.45 -13.79 -5.89
C SER A 31 23.21 -13.72 -4.99
N VAL A 32 22.38 -12.68 -5.11
CA VAL A 32 21.20 -12.42 -4.25
C VAL A 32 19.89 -12.82 -4.94
N LYS A 33 19.96 -13.42 -6.13
CA LYS A 33 18.80 -13.69 -6.98
C LYS A 33 17.82 -14.74 -6.43
N ASN A 34 18.11 -15.37 -5.30
CA ASN A 34 17.26 -16.39 -4.70
C ASN A 34 16.53 -15.83 -3.47
N LYS A 35 15.25 -16.21 -3.34
CA LYS A 35 14.35 -15.92 -2.20
C LYS A 35 14.91 -16.28 -0.82
N GLU A 36 15.99 -17.06 -0.78
CA GLU A 36 16.64 -17.56 0.43
C GLU A 36 17.99 -16.87 0.70
N THR A 37 18.17 -15.62 0.25
CA THR A 37 19.34 -14.86 0.70
C THR A 37 19.20 -14.60 2.20
N SER A 38 19.84 -15.43 3.01
CA SER A 38 19.88 -15.27 4.47
C SER A 38 20.45 -13.90 4.85
N ASP A 39 19.98 -13.34 5.97
CA ASP A 39 20.51 -12.10 6.55
C ASP A 39 22.04 -12.11 6.67
N VAL A 40 22.63 -13.29 6.93
CA VAL A 40 24.08 -13.49 7.02
C VAL A 40 24.80 -13.17 5.70
N GLN A 41 24.20 -13.50 4.56
CA GLN A 41 24.75 -13.14 3.25
C GLN A 41 24.58 -11.65 2.96
N LEU A 42 23.46 -11.05 3.34
CA LEU A 42 23.24 -9.60 3.21
C LEU A 42 24.18 -8.77 4.11
N MET A 43 24.55 -9.29 5.28
CA MET A 43 25.54 -8.66 6.17
C MET A 43 26.97 -8.67 5.60
N ARG A 44 27.27 -9.54 4.62
CA ARG A 44 28.59 -9.59 3.99
C ARG A 44 28.81 -8.47 2.97
N TYR A 45 27.76 -7.77 2.56
CA TYR A 45 27.88 -6.65 1.63
C TYR A 45 28.47 -5.42 2.34
N PRO A 46 29.54 -4.80 1.80
CA PRO A 46 30.11 -3.58 2.38
C PRO A 46 29.05 -2.46 2.50
N PRO A 47 28.75 -1.93 3.70
CA PRO A 47 27.67 -0.96 3.90
C PRO A 47 27.69 0.23 2.95
N PHE A 48 28.88 0.77 2.67
CA PHE A 48 29.04 1.92 1.78
C PHE A 48 28.64 1.61 0.33
N GLU A 49 29.09 0.48 -0.22
CA GLU A 49 28.74 0.06 -1.59
C GLU A 49 27.25 -0.29 -1.70
N THR A 50 26.69 -0.98 -0.69
CA THR A 50 25.25 -1.31 -0.65
C THR A 50 24.40 -0.05 -0.67
N ARG A 51 24.75 0.94 0.17
CA ARG A 51 24.05 2.23 0.20
C ARG A 51 24.12 2.94 -1.14
N LYS A 52 25.30 2.97 -1.77
CA LYS A 52 25.50 3.60 -3.07
C LYS A 52 24.66 2.94 -4.17
N VAL A 53 24.62 1.61 -4.22
CA VAL A 53 23.81 0.87 -5.21
C VAL A 53 22.31 1.14 -5.01
N LEU A 54 21.86 1.17 -3.76
CA LEU A 54 20.44 1.41 -3.43
C LEU A 54 20.03 2.90 -3.38
N GLY A 55 20.94 3.81 -3.74
CA GLY A 55 20.65 5.26 -3.72
C GLY A 55 20.39 5.83 -2.32
N ILE A 56 20.95 5.21 -1.28
CA ILE A 56 20.85 5.68 0.10
C ILE A 56 21.99 6.66 0.40
N GLU A 57 21.65 7.87 0.80
CA GLU A 57 22.63 8.87 1.19
C GLU A 57 23.29 8.56 2.55
N ASP A 58 24.55 8.98 2.67
CA ASP A 58 25.27 8.95 3.94
C ASP A 58 24.85 10.17 4.78
N ALA A 59 23.89 9.94 5.67
CA ALA A 59 23.30 10.97 6.52
C ALA A 59 23.32 10.50 7.98
N VAL A 60 23.39 11.46 8.90
CA VAL A 60 23.29 11.19 10.34
C VAL A 60 21.86 10.76 10.66
N PRO A 61 21.65 9.68 11.45
CA PRO A 61 20.32 9.25 11.85
C PRO A 61 19.61 10.38 12.61
N PRO A 62 18.46 10.89 12.12
CA PRO A 62 17.64 11.80 12.90
C PRO A 62 17.09 11.05 14.12
N LYS A 63 16.69 11.81 15.15
CA LYS A 63 15.98 11.22 16.28
C LYS A 63 14.65 10.63 15.79
N PRO A 64 14.40 9.32 15.97
CA PRO A 64 13.17 8.71 15.48
C PRO A 64 12.00 9.14 16.36
N GLY A 65 10.84 9.37 15.73
CA GLY A 65 9.57 9.52 16.45
C GLY A 65 9.01 8.15 16.85
N GLU A 66 8.19 8.12 17.91
CA GLU A 66 7.59 6.87 18.43
C GLU A 66 6.78 6.13 17.36
N ALA A 67 5.96 6.85 16.58
CA ALA A 67 5.19 6.24 15.49
C ALA A 67 6.09 5.55 14.46
N LEU A 68 7.23 6.15 14.11
CA LEU A 68 8.16 5.54 13.15
C LEU A 68 8.80 4.27 13.71
N LEU A 69 9.16 4.26 15.00
CA LEU A 69 9.67 3.06 15.66
C LEU A 69 8.62 1.93 15.65
N GLN A 70 7.36 2.26 15.91
CA GLN A 70 6.27 1.29 15.85
C GLN A 70 6.06 0.77 14.42
N TRP A 71 6.11 1.64 13.42
CA TRP A 71 6.08 1.26 12.00
C TRP A 71 7.17 0.26 11.63
N LEU A 72 8.41 0.48 12.11
CA LEU A 72 9.55 -0.41 11.84
C LEU A 72 9.41 -1.79 12.48
N ARG A 73 8.58 -1.93 13.53
CA ARG A 73 8.32 -3.21 14.21
C ARG A 73 7.20 -4.02 13.57
N MET A 74 6.41 -3.42 12.68
CA MET A 74 5.32 -4.09 11.98
C MET A 74 5.87 -5.03 10.91
N ASP A 75 5.23 -6.18 10.72
CA ASP A 75 5.43 -7.00 9.53
C ASP A 75 4.92 -6.29 8.26
N ILE A 76 5.24 -6.85 7.09
CA ILE A 76 4.89 -6.25 5.80
C ILE A 76 3.37 -6.17 5.59
N THR A 77 2.62 -7.17 6.06
CA THR A 77 1.15 -7.24 5.95
C THR A 77 0.49 -6.10 6.73
N ARG A 78 0.95 -5.85 7.96
CA ARG A 78 0.50 -4.73 8.78
C ARG A 78 0.89 -3.39 8.18
N CYS A 79 2.09 -3.28 7.60
CA CYS A 79 2.49 -2.07 6.88
C CYS A 79 1.53 -1.80 5.70
N GLN A 80 1.24 -2.81 4.88
CA GLN A 80 0.28 -2.71 3.77
C GLN A 80 -1.12 -2.31 4.26
N TYR A 81 -1.62 -2.95 5.31
CA TYR A 81 -2.88 -2.58 5.94
C TYR A 81 -2.91 -1.10 6.36
N CYS A 82 -1.83 -0.60 6.98
CA CYS A 82 -1.72 0.81 7.33
C CYS A 82 -1.75 1.74 6.10
N LEU A 83 -1.12 1.37 4.98
CA LEU A 83 -1.18 2.16 3.75
C LEU A 83 -2.61 2.27 3.22
N LEU A 84 -3.34 1.14 3.18
CA LEU A 84 -4.74 1.10 2.75
C LEU A 84 -5.62 1.94 3.67
N LEU A 85 -5.41 1.82 4.98
CA LEU A 85 -6.18 2.57 5.97
C LEU A 85 -5.93 4.08 5.86
N ALA A 86 -4.69 4.49 5.62
CA ALA A 86 -4.35 5.88 5.38
C ALA A 86 -5.02 6.42 4.10
N CYS A 87 -5.05 5.63 3.02
CA CYS A 87 -5.79 5.98 1.80
C CYS A 87 -7.27 6.22 2.10
N ASP A 88 -7.94 5.28 2.78
CA ASP A 88 -9.37 5.38 3.10
C ASP A 88 -9.70 6.55 4.04
N VAL A 89 -8.76 6.97 4.88
CA VAL A 89 -8.94 8.20 5.67
C VAL A 89 -8.95 9.43 4.75
N VAL A 90 -8.10 9.48 3.73
CA VAL A 90 -7.88 10.70 2.91
C VAL A 90 -8.86 10.81 1.74
N LEU A 91 -9.19 9.71 1.06
CA LEU A 91 -10.09 9.74 -0.09
C LEU A 91 -11.54 9.41 0.30
N LYS A 92 -12.34 10.46 0.45
CA LYS A 92 -13.79 10.36 0.69
C LYS A 92 -14.56 9.70 -0.48
N GLU A 93 -14.11 9.85 -1.73
CA GLU A 93 -14.86 9.43 -2.92
C GLU A 93 -14.94 7.90 -3.11
N ARG A 94 -14.03 7.10 -2.52
CA ARG A 94 -14.17 5.63 -2.46
C ARG A 94 -15.19 5.16 -1.41
N ILE A 95 -15.66 6.07 -0.55
CA ILE A 95 -16.53 5.78 0.59
C ILE A 95 -18.01 5.90 0.20
N ASP A 96 -18.35 6.78 -0.74
CA ASP A 96 -19.73 7.04 -1.13
C ASP A 96 -20.26 6.04 -2.18
N VAL A 97 -19.39 5.48 -3.05
CA VAL A 97 -19.76 4.40 -4.01
C VAL A 97 -20.27 3.13 -3.30
N LEU A 98 -19.79 2.85 -2.08
CA LEU A 98 -20.30 1.73 -1.27
C LEU A 98 -21.66 2.05 -0.63
N ASN A 99 -21.94 3.32 -0.29
CA ASN A 99 -23.24 3.71 0.27
C ASN A 99 -24.33 3.73 -0.81
N GLU A 100 -24.01 4.14 -2.04
CA GLU A 100 -24.95 4.09 -3.17
C GLU A 100 -25.26 2.64 -3.57
N ASN A 101 -24.26 1.76 -3.62
CA ASN A 101 -24.47 0.35 -3.95
C ASN A 101 -25.23 -0.41 -2.84
N VAL A 102 -24.96 -0.14 -1.55
CA VAL A 102 -25.73 -0.76 -0.45
C VAL A 102 -27.15 -0.21 -0.36
N GLY A 103 -27.36 1.09 -0.66
CA GLY A 103 -28.69 1.68 -0.77
C GLY A 103 -29.52 1.07 -1.90
N HIS A 104 -28.89 0.81 -3.06
CA HIS A 104 -29.56 0.21 -4.21
C HIS A 104 -29.85 -1.29 -4.03
N ILE A 105 -29.01 -2.03 -3.29
CA ILE A 105 -29.24 -3.44 -2.96
C ILE A 105 -30.37 -3.61 -1.92
N LEU A 106 -30.45 -2.74 -0.91
CA LEU A 106 -31.56 -2.78 0.06
C LEU A 106 -32.89 -2.34 -0.54
N LEU A 107 -32.91 -1.35 -1.44
CA LEU A 107 -34.12 -0.96 -2.17
C LEU A 107 -34.51 -1.96 -3.27
N GLY A 108 -33.55 -2.70 -3.85
CA GLY A 108 -33.80 -3.73 -4.85
C GLY A 108 -34.30 -5.06 -4.29
N ALA A 109 -33.96 -5.39 -3.04
CA ALA A 109 -34.39 -6.64 -2.39
C ALA A 109 -35.88 -6.64 -1.98
N GLU A 110 -36.52 -5.47 -1.85
CA GLU A 110 -37.97 -5.36 -1.56
C GLU A 110 -38.86 -5.34 -2.82
N MET A 111 -38.29 -5.36 -4.03
CA MET A 111 -39.06 -5.24 -5.27
C MET A 111 -39.00 -6.46 -6.21
N HIS A 112 -38.33 -7.55 -5.84
CA HIS A 112 -38.20 -8.74 -6.70
C HIS A 112 -39.04 -9.96 -6.26
N GLU A 113 -40.05 -9.75 -5.43
CA GLU A 113 -41.21 -10.64 -5.32
C GLU A 113 -42.42 -9.94 -5.94
N LEU A 114 -42.50 -9.92 -7.29
CA LEU A 114 -43.72 -9.79 -8.11
C LEU A 114 -43.33 -9.37 -9.54
N SER A 115 -43.02 -10.35 -10.40
CA SER A 115 -43.60 -10.45 -11.76
C SER A 115 -43.04 -11.68 -12.46
N SER A 116 -43.96 -12.58 -12.79
CA SER A 116 -43.73 -13.72 -13.67
C SER A 116 -43.75 -13.30 -15.15
N ASP A 117 -43.24 -14.23 -15.97
CA ASP A 117 -43.54 -14.48 -17.38
C ASP A 117 -43.08 -13.48 -18.45
N ILE A 118 -42.21 -13.94 -19.36
CA ILE A 118 -42.57 -14.27 -20.76
C ILE A 118 -41.43 -15.02 -21.46
N ASP A 119 -41.86 -16.07 -22.17
CA ASP A 119 -41.15 -17.04 -22.98
C ASP A 119 -40.33 -16.50 -24.19
N LYS A 120 -39.25 -17.24 -24.50
CA LYS A 120 -38.78 -17.78 -25.81
C LYS A 120 -39.01 -16.93 -27.08
N ASN A 121 -37.97 -16.73 -27.90
CA ASN A 121 -37.57 -17.66 -28.98
C ASN A 121 -36.45 -17.08 -29.89
N ALA A 122 -35.75 -18.01 -30.53
CA ALA A 122 -34.56 -18.00 -31.37
C ALA A 122 -34.33 -16.91 -32.43
N GLY A 123 -33.05 -16.64 -32.68
CA GLY A 123 -32.51 -16.04 -33.90
C GLY A 123 -31.04 -16.42 -34.09
N SER A 124 -30.79 -17.34 -35.02
CA SER A 124 -29.48 -17.91 -35.39
C SER A 124 -28.69 -16.97 -36.31
N LEU A 125 -27.36 -16.84 -36.11
CA LEU A 125 -26.34 -16.61 -37.15
C LEU A 125 -24.92 -16.67 -36.53
N GLU A 126 -24.17 -17.71 -36.91
CA GLU A 126 -22.71 -17.81 -36.71
C GLU A 126 -21.93 -17.03 -37.82
N PRO A 127 -20.59 -17.16 -37.96
CA PRO A 127 -19.52 -16.64 -37.10
C PRO A 127 -18.52 -15.80 -37.94
N HIS A 128 -17.86 -14.80 -37.33
CA HIS A 128 -16.64 -14.23 -37.92
C HIS A 128 -15.47 -14.38 -36.97
N THR A 129 -14.62 -15.36 -37.32
CA THR A 129 -13.32 -15.67 -36.75
C THR A 129 -12.36 -14.52 -36.97
N VAL A 130 -12.03 -13.78 -35.91
CA VAL A 130 -10.77 -13.01 -35.83
C VAL A 130 -9.82 -13.84 -34.98
N GLN A 131 -8.79 -14.36 -35.65
CA GLN A 131 -7.68 -15.08 -35.02
C GLN A 131 -6.82 -14.10 -34.24
N GLU A 132 -7.14 -13.88 -32.96
CA GLU A 132 -6.18 -13.40 -31.96
C GLU A 132 -5.45 -14.61 -31.40
N SER A 133 -4.15 -14.68 -31.68
CA SER A 133 -3.24 -15.75 -31.27
C SER A 133 -3.27 -16.01 -29.77
N ASP A 134 -3.35 -17.28 -29.40
CA ASP A 134 -3.48 -17.76 -28.03
C ASP A 134 -2.35 -17.29 -27.08
N GLU A 135 -1.18 -16.91 -27.61
CA GLU A 135 -0.05 -16.38 -26.81
C GLU A 135 -0.31 -14.98 -26.20
N GLU A 136 -1.11 -14.13 -26.84
CA GLU A 136 -1.41 -12.77 -26.34
C GLU A 136 -2.53 -12.80 -25.29
N LYS A 137 -3.41 -13.81 -25.36
CA LYS A 137 -4.44 -14.07 -24.36
C LYS A 137 -3.85 -14.64 -23.07
N ASP A 138 -2.83 -15.49 -23.13
CA ASP A 138 -2.21 -16.06 -21.93
C ASP A 138 -1.45 -14.99 -21.12
N ALA A 139 -0.70 -14.10 -21.77
CA ALA A 139 0.00 -13.00 -21.10
C ALA A 139 -0.96 -11.91 -20.56
N ALA A 140 -2.05 -11.61 -21.27
CA ALA A 140 -3.09 -10.70 -20.79
C ALA A 140 -3.86 -11.31 -19.61
N THR A 141 -4.14 -12.61 -19.65
CA THR A 141 -4.84 -13.33 -18.59
C THR A 141 -3.97 -13.44 -17.34
N GLU A 142 -2.66 -13.70 -17.47
CA GLU A 142 -1.72 -13.67 -16.34
C GLU A 142 -1.60 -12.27 -15.72
N ASN A 143 -1.55 -11.20 -16.52
CA ASN A 143 -1.56 -9.82 -16.02
C ASN A 143 -2.88 -9.44 -15.33
N ILE A 144 -4.01 -9.91 -15.84
CA ILE A 144 -5.34 -9.72 -15.23
C ILE A 144 -5.44 -10.51 -13.92
N ILE A 145 -4.92 -11.74 -13.85
CA ILE A 145 -4.89 -12.55 -12.63
C ILE A 145 -3.95 -11.94 -11.59
N HIS A 146 -2.74 -11.50 -11.97
CA HIS A 146 -1.82 -10.80 -11.07
C HIS A 146 -2.41 -9.48 -10.55
N SER A 147 -3.05 -8.69 -11.42
CA SER A 147 -3.74 -7.47 -11.03
C SER A 147 -4.98 -7.75 -10.17
N ALA A 148 -5.73 -8.82 -10.45
CA ALA A 148 -6.88 -9.23 -9.64
C ALA A 148 -6.48 -9.79 -8.28
N MET A 149 -5.35 -10.49 -8.16
CA MET A 149 -4.80 -10.96 -6.90
C MET A 149 -4.19 -9.81 -6.06
N GLN A 150 -3.63 -8.78 -6.71
CA GLN A 150 -3.26 -7.53 -6.05
C GLN A 150 -4.50 -6.72 -5.62
N ASN A 151 -5.59 -6.72 -6.38
CA ASN A 151 -6.81 -6.00 -6.02
C ASN A 151 -7.68 -6.72 -4.95
N GLN A 152 -7.62 -8.06 -4.84
CA GLN A 152 -8.39 -8.81 -3.83
C GLN A 152 -7.78 -8.76 -2.42
N SER A 153 -6.47 -8.52 -2.28
CA SER A 153 -5.80 -8.35 -0.98
C SER A 153 -5.93 -6.93 -0.40
N GLU A 154 -6.47 -5.97 -1.17
CA GLU A 154 -6.65 -4.57 -0.77
C GLU A 154 -7.98 -4.27 -0.05
N SER A 155 -8.79 -5.29 0.25
CA SER A 155 -10.13 -5.05 0.80
C SER A 155 -10.07 -4.86 2.33
N LEU A 156 -10.16 -3.61 2.79
CA LEU A 156 -10.35 -3.28 4.21
C LEU A 156 -11.70 -3.79 4.74
N SER A 157 -11.73 -4.21 6.01
CA SER A 157 -12.97 -4.63 6.69
C SER A 157 -13.98 -3.48 6.80
N SER A 158 -15.26 -3.80 6.95
CA SER A 158 -16.31 -2.79 7.12
C SER A 158 -16.13 -1.94 8.39
N ASP A 159 -15.55 -2.53 9.44
CA ASP A 159 -15.21 -1.84 10.69
C ASP A 159 -14.01 -0.89 10.50
N ALA A 160 -12.95 -1.34 9.82
CA ALA A 160 -11.80 -0.51 9.47
C ALA A 160 -12.23 0.72 8.65
N ARG A 161 -13.11 0.53 7.66
CA ARG A 161 -13.68 1.63 6.87
C ARG A 161 -14.52 2.58 7.73
N ARG A 162 -15.28 2.06 8.70
CA ARG A 162 -16.07 2.89 9.63
C ARG A 162 -15.15 3.73 10.53
N TRP A 163 -14.09 3.14 11.04
CA TRP A 163 -13.07 3.85 11.79
C TRP A 163 -12.40 4.94 10.93
N ALA A 164 -12.00 4.61 9.69
CA ALA A 164 -11.38 5.56 8.78
C ALA A 164 -12.28 6.78 8.53
N ARG A 165 -13.59 6.57 8.35
CA ARG A 165 -14.58 7.66 8.26
C ARG A 165 -14.62 8.56 9.49
N HIS A 166 -14.55 7.99 10.69
CA HIS A 166 -14.53 8.79 11.92
C HIS A 166 -13.26 9.63 12.02
N ILE A 167 -12.11 9.06 11.69
CA ILE A 167 -10.83 9.79 11.67
C ILE A 167 -10.83 10.88 10.59
N ALA A 168 -11.35 10.59 9.39
CA ALA A 168 -11.48 11.56 8.31
C ALA A 168 -12.28 12.81 8.74
N LYS A 169 -13.35 12.64 9.52
CA LYS A 169 -14.11 13.78 10.06
C LYS A 169 -13.27 14.67 10.98
N ALA A 170 -12.36 14.10 11.76
CA ALA A 170 -11.49 14.85 12.67
C ALA A 170 -10.29 15.50 11.95
N LEU A 171 -9.72 14.81 10.96
CA LEU A 171 -8.57 15.30 10.20
C LEU A 171 -8.96 16.29 9.09
N MET A 172 -10.22 16.22 8.63
CA MET A 172 -10.77 17.03 7.54
C MET A 172 -9.89 17.00 6.28
N PRO A 173 -9.65 15.84 5.66
CA PRO A 173 -8.81 15.74 4.47
C PRO A 173 -9.38 16.46 3.25
N GLY A 174 -10.69 16.78 3.25
CA GLY A 174 -11.34 17.54 2.17
C GLY A 174 -10.83 18.98 1.99
N ILE A 175 -10.03 19.51 2.91
CA ILE A 175 -9.34 20.80 2.75
C ILE A 175 -7.89 20.65 2.28
N TRP A 176 -7.40 19.43 2.05
CA TRP A 176 -6.04 19.16 1.60
C TRP A 176 -5.98 19.16 0.06
N ASN A 177 -4.85 19.57 -0.50
CA ASN A 177 -4.62 19.45 -1.93
C ASN A 177 -4.26 17.99 -2.27
N ILE A 178 -5.26 17.20 -2.64
CA ILE A 178 -5.15 15.76 -2.88
C ILE A 178 -5.52 15.37 -4.32
N GLU A 179 -5.58 16.32 -5.24
CA GLU A 179 -5.98 16.07 -6.63
C GLU A 179 -5.01 15.11 -7.33
N SER A 180 -3.71 15.22 -7.02
CA SER A 180 -2.68 14.30 -7.51
C SER A 180 -2.85 12.86 -7.01
N LEU A 181 -3.64 12.63 -5.96
CA LEU A 181 -3.85 11.32 -5.35
C LEU A 181 -5.00 10.53 -6.00
N LYS A 182 -6.00 11.22 -6.57
CA LYS A 182 -7.21 10.59 -7.14
C LYS A 182 -6.96 9.50 -8.20
N PRO A 183 -6.00 9.64 -9.15
CA PRO A 183 -5.80 8.62 -10.19
C PRO A 183 -5.06 7.38 -9.69
N LEU A 184 -4.58 7.38 -8.45
CA LEU A 184 -3.69 6.34 -7.92
C LEU A 184 -4.47 5.19 -7.25
N SER A 185 -3.83 4.04 -7.13
CA SER A 185 -4.32 2.92 -6.33
C SER A 185 -4.22 3.22 -4.83
N ALA A 186 -4.95 2.46 -4.00
CA ALA A 186 -4.95 2.67 -2.55
C ALA A 186 -3.55 2.50 -1.94
N SER A 187 -2.83 1.47 -2.40
CA SER A 187 -1.44 1.23 -2.01
C SER A 187 -0.50 2.37 -2.39
N GLN A 188 -0.65 2.92 -3.60
CA GLN A 188 0.14 4.07 -4.07
C GLN A 188 -0.12 5.33 -3.24
N ILE A 189 -1.39 5.61 -2.93
CA ILE A 189 -1.78 6.78 -2.12
C ILE A 189 -1.20 6.66 -0.72
N GLY A 190 -1.40 5.53 -0.05
CA GLY A 190 -0.85 5.29 1.28
C GLY A 190 0.67 5.46 1.30
N LEU A 191 1.36 4.92 0.29
CA LEU A 191 2.81 5.03 0.19
C LEU A 191 3.28 6.47 -0.05
N LEU A 192 2.56 7.24 -0.85
CA LEU A 192 2.86 8.65 -1.10
C LEU A 192 2.60 9.52 0.14
N LEU A 193 1.57 9.22 0.93
CA LEU A 193 1.34 9.82 2.25
C LEU A 193 2.44 9.46 3.25
N LEU A 194 3.02 8.27 3.15
CA LEU A 194 4.14 7.83 3.99
C LEU A 194 5.40 8.60 3.62
N LYS A 195 5.69 8.72 2.31
CA LYS A 195 6.76 9.57 1.77
C LYS A 195 6.62 11.03 2.23
N ALA A 196 5.39 11.58 2.21
CA ALA A 196 5.13 12.95 2.66
C ALA A 196 5.41 13.17 4.16
N TRP A 197 5.27 12.13 4.97
CA TRP A 197 5.47 12.19 6.42
C TRP A 197 6.94 12.11 6.84
N LEU A 198 7.77 11.47 6.03
CA LEU A 198 9.16 11.18 6.36
C LEU A 198 10.12 12.21 5.78
N SER A 199 11.23 12.44 6.49
CA SER A 199 12.34 13.21 5.91
C SER A 199 12.95 12.44 4.72
N PRO A 200 13.56 13.12 3.72
CA PRO A 200 14.12 12.44 2.55
C PRO A 200 15.13 11.32 2.91
N PRO A 201 16.09 11.51 3.85
CA PRO A 201 17.00 10.43 4.25
C PRO A 201 16.31 9.26 4.95
N THR A 202 15.21 9.50 5.65
CA THR A 202 14.39 8.45 6.27
C THR A 202 13.60 7.69 5.21
N TRP A 203 13.00 8.39 4.25
CA TRP A 203 12.26 7.80 3.14
C TRP A 203 13.14 6.86 2.31
N GLN A 204 14.37 7.26 1.96
CA GLN A 204 15.32 6.43 1.20
C GLN A 204 15.54 5.03 1.81
N ARG A 205 15.41 4.91 3.13
CA ARG A 205 15.56 3.65 3.88
C ARG A 205 14.23 2.92 4.05
N VAL A 206 13.16 3.65 4.38
CA VAL A 206 11.82 3.06 4.60
C VAL A 206 11.23 2.51 3.30
N GLN A 207 11.46 3.18 2.16
CA GLN A 207 10.93 2.75 0.86
C GLN A 207 11.41 1.35 0.46
N LEU A 208 12.60 0.93 0.91
CA LEU A 208 13.15 -0.39 0.61
C LEU A 208 12.26 -1.52 1.13
N ARG A 209 11.48 -1.28 2.18
CA ARG A 209 10.54 -2.27 2.74
C ARG A 209 9.35 -2.57 1.83
N HIS A 210 9.15 -1.78 0.78
CA HIS A 210 8.06 -1.92 -0.17
C HIS A 210 8.61 -2.40 -1.52
N SER A 211 7.77 -3.06 -2.30
CA SER A 211 8.19 -3.53 -3.63
C SER A 211 8.68 -2.36 -4.48
N LYS A 212 9.79 -2.59 -5.17
CA LYS A 212 10.45 -1.59 -6.00
C LYS A 212 9.52 -1.06 -7.09
N SER A 213 8.70 -1.93 -7.69
CA SER A 213 7.71 -1.52 -8.69
C SER A 213 6.70 -0.52 -8.13
N LEU A 214 6.23 -0.73 -6.89
CA LEU A 214 5.30 0.19 -6.23
C LEU A 214 5.98 1.53 -5.92
N VAL A 215 7.21 1.50 -5.40
CA VAL A 215 7.98 2.73 -5.11
C VAL A 215 8.21 3.54 -6.38
N LEU A 216 8.72 2.92 -7.44
CA LEU A 216 8.96 3.58 -8.73
C LEU A 216 7.67 4.15 -9.33
N SER A 217 6.52 3.50 -9.12
CA SER A 217 5.24 4.00 -9.62
C SER A 217 4.78 5.32 -8.99
N ILE A 218 5.33 5.70 -7.83
CA ILE A 218 5.00 6.96 -7.13
C ILE A 218 6.14 7.98 -7.14
N GLU A 219 7.32 7.64 -7.67
CA GLU A 219 8.49 8.54 -7.61
C GLU A 219 8.29 9.82 -8.41
N SER A 220 7.63 9.72 -9.57
CA SER A 220 7.31 10.85 -10.45
C SER A 220 6.10 11.67 -9.98
N VAL A 221 5.35 11.16 -9.00
CA VAL A 221 4.16 11.84 -8.49
C VAL A 221 4.59 12.92 -7.48
N PRO A 222 4.11 14.17 -7.62
CA PRO A 222 4.36 15.20 -6.63
C PRO A 222 3.84 14.80 -5.25
N THR A 223 4.68 14.94 -4.23
CA THR A 223 4.30 14.70 -2.84
C THR A 223 3.17 15.66 -2.45
N PRO A 224 2.06 15.19 -1.83
CA PRO A 224 0.96 16.05 -1.45
C PRO A 224 1.39 17.05 -0.36
N GLU A 225 0.95 18.30 -0.51
CA GLU A 225 1.22 19.38 0.44
C GLU A 225 0.28 19.30 1.65
N ILE A 226 0.53 18.32 2.53
CA ILE A 226 -0.23 18.13 3.76
C ILE A 226 0.62 18.62 4.94
N PRO A 227 0.08 19.47 5.83
CA PRO A 227 0.82 19.92 7.01
C PRO A 227 1.31 18.75 7.87
N ILE A 228 2.58 18.79 8.27
CA ILE A 228 3.23 17.67 8.98
C ILE A 228 2.50 17.24 10.26
N HIS A 229 1.88 18.17 10.99
CA HIS A 229 1.11 17.85 12.19
C HIS A 229 -0.14 17.02 11.89
N ARG A 230 -0.74 17.17 10.69
CA ARG A 230 -1.86 16.35 10.22
C ARG A 230 -1.38 14.97 9.81
N LEU A 231 -0.24 14.88 9.12
CA LEU A 231 0.38 13.58 8.82
C LEU A 231 0.77 12.83 10.09
N ASN A 232 1.29 13.52 11.12
CA ASN A 232 1.51 12.92 12.43
C ASN A 232 0.20 12.33 12.98
N GLN A 233 -0.87 13.12 13.06
CA GLN A 233 -2.17 12.63 13.57
C GLN A 233 -2.69 11.43 12.78
N LEU A 234 -2.57 11.46 11.45
CA LEU A 234 -2.93 10.35 10.56
C LEU A 234 -2.14 9.09 10.92
N TRP A 235 -0.81 9.15 10.89
CA TRP A 235 0.03 7.98 11.08
C TRP A 235 -0.03 7.44 12.51
N TYR A 236 -0.12 8.29 13.54
CA TYR A 236 -0.38 7.83 14.92
C TYR A 236 -1.71 7.06 15.01
N GLY A 237 -2.79 7.56 14.40
CA GLY A 237 -4.09 6.90 14.42
C GLY A 237 -4.08 5.56 13.68
N VAL A 238 -3.50 5.53 12.47
CA VAL A 238 -3.42 4.34 11.62
C VAL A 238 -2.57 3.25 12.27
N ILE A 239 -1.42 3.61 12.82
CA ILE A 239 -0.50 2.69 13.51
C ILE A 239 -1.13 2.13 14.78
N TRP A 240 -1.85 2.96 15.54
CA TRP A 240 -2.59 2.48 16.71
C TRP A 240 -3.68 1.48 16.29
N ARG A 241 -4.43 1.79 15.22
CA ARG A 241 -5.53 0.94 14.76
C ARG A 241 -5.06 -0.44 14.30
N SER A 242 -3.92 -0.52 13.61
CA SER A 242 -3.35 -1.80 13.16
C SER A 242 -2.85 -2.69 14.30
N GLN A 243 -2.60 -2.12 15.49
CA GLN A 243 -2.26 -2.89 16.68
C GLN A 243 -3.51 -3.50 17.33
N VAL A 244 -4.62 -2.77 17.35
CA VAL A 244 -5.89 -3.21 17.98
C VAL A 244 -6.57 -4.34 17.19
N GLU A 245 -6.50 -4.34 15.85
CA GLU A 245 -7.08 -5.43 15.04
C GLU A 245 -6.30 -6.76 15.16
N GLY A 246 -5.02 -6.71 15.54
CA GLY A 246 -4.21 -7.91 15.75
C GLY A 246 -4.35 -8.54 17.14
N ASP A 247 -5.13 -7.93 18.04
CA ASP A 247 -5.26 -8.29 19.45
C ASP A 247 -6.68 -8.80 19.81
N GLN A 248 -7.46 -9.17 18.80
CA GLN A 248 -8.73 -9.88 19.01
C GLN A 248 -8.42 -11.29 19.55
N PRO A 249 -8.94 -11.67 20.74
CA PRO A 249 -8.68 -12.98 21.36
C PRO A 249 -9.29 -14.15 20.59
#